data_AF-A0A494XJA7-F1
#
_entry.id   AF-A0A494XJA7-F1
#
_cell.length_a   1.000
_cell.length_b   1.000
_cell.length_c   1.000
_cell.angle_alpha   90.00
_cell.angle_beta   90.00
_cell.angle_gamma   90.00
#
_symmetry.space_group_name_H-M   'P 1'
#
loop_
_entity.id
_entity.type
_entity.pdbx_description
1 polymer ?
#
loop_
_entity_poly.entity_id
_entity_poly.type
_entity_poly.pdbx_seq_one_letter_code
_entity_poly.pdbx_strand_id
1 'polypeptide(L)'
;MPALKVSPAERAELRSQAHALKPVVLIGAEGLTDAVLAEIKVHLAAHQLIKIRVFGDEREERVAIYDEICDRLSAAPIQHIGKLLVIWKPEAQQPAAAPRGKRAAGLPSVREAAEEKPRRGAAPRVVKVVKQTDNPMRKPKAQKVVVRGNERVTAGGTVKRAKKRQTSAKRPHQSVK
;
A
#
# COMPACT_ATOMS: atom_id res chain seq x y z
N MET A 1 3.52 -13.33 -28.49
CA MET A 1 2.04 -13.09 -28.54
C MET A 1 1.86 -11.61 -28.85
N PRO A 2 0.96 -11.21 -29.76
CA PRO A 2 0.96 -9.85 -30.28
C PRO A 2 0.71 -8.80 -29.20
N ALA A 3 1.35 -7.64 -29.36
CA ALA A 3 1.16 -6.47 -28.52
C ALA A 3 -0.32 -6.06 -28.41
N LEU A 4 -0.76 -5.69 -27.21
CA LEU A 4 -2.13 -5.24 -26.95
C LEU A 4 -2.38 -3.89 -27.63
N LYS A 5 -3.49 -3.79 -28.38
CA LYS A 5 -3.90 -2.54 -29.03
C LYS A 5 -4.79 -1.73 -28.07
N VAL A 6 -4.43 -0.47 -27.88
CA VAL A 6 -5.13 0.50 -27.03
C VAL A 6 -5.80 1.54 -27.91
N SER A 7 -6.99 1.99 -27.55
CA SER A 7 -7.68 3.03 -28.31
C SER A 7 -6.89 4.36 -28.28
N PRO A 8 -7.02 5.23 -29.28
CA PRO A 8 -6.32 6.51 -29.31
C PRO A 8 -6.63 7.42 -28.11
N ALA A 9 -7.88 7.38 -27.61
CA ALA A 9 -8.32 8.15 -26.45
C ALA A 9 -7.65 7.65 -25.16
N GLU A 10 -7.72 6.36 -24.87
CA GLU A 10 -7.05 5.74 -23.72
C GLU A 10 -5.53 5.93 -23.78
N ARG A 11 -4.93 5.85 -24.97
CA ARG A 11 -3.49 6.11 -25.14
C ARG A 11 -3.14 7.55 -24.75
N ALA A 12 -4.00 8.53 -25.02
CA ALA A 12 -3.76 9.92 -24.61
C ALA A 12 -3.80 10.11 -23.09
N GLU A 13 -4.76 9.47 -22.44
CA GLU A 13 -4.89 9.48 -20.97
C GLU A 13 -3.70 8.81 -20.30
N LEU A 14 -3.30 7.62 -20.77
CA LEU A 14 -2.14 6.89 -20.25
C LEU A 14 -0.84 7.65 -20.46
N ARG A 15 -0.70 8.40 -21.56
CA ARG A 15 0.45 9.30 -21.78
C ARG A 15 0.52 10.38 -20.71
N SER A 16 -0.59 11.06 -20.45
CA SER A 16 -0.68 12.09 -19.40
C SER A 16 -0.27 11.53 -18.03
N GLN A 17 -0.79 10.37 -17.66
CA GLN A 17 -0.44 9.69 -16.40
C GLN A 17 1.04 9.31 -16.36
N ALA A 18 1.59 8.79 -17.46
CA ALA A 18 2.98 8.37 -17.55
C ALA A 18 3.96 9.55 -17.41
N HIS A 19 3.61 10.77 -17.83
CA HIS A 19 4.51 11.92 -17.73
C HIS A 19 4.94 12.20 -16.28
N ALA A 20 4.04 12.08 -15.31
CA ALA A 20 4.31 12.30 -13.89
C ALA A 20 5.12 11.17 -13.23
N LEU A 21 5.13 9.97 -13.83
CA LEU A 21 5.82 8.81 -13.25
C LEU A 21 7.33 8.89 -13.41
N LYS A 22 8.06 8.43 -12.39
CA LYS A 22 9.51 8.21 -12.48
C LYS A 22 9.79 6.87 -13.17
N PRO A 23 10.91 6.73 -13.91
CA PRO A 23 11.32 5.44 -14.44
C PRO A 23 11.58 4.45 -13.31
N VAL A 24 11.00 3.25 -13.41
CA VAL A 24 11.13 2.20 -12.39
C VAL A 24 12.21 1.21 -12.77
N VAL A 25 12.29 0.85 -14.07
CA VAL A 25 13.29 -0.07 -14.60
C VAL A 25 14.30 0.70 -15.45
N LEU A 26 15.57 0.34 -15.29
CA LEU A 26 16.72 0.91 -15.97
C LEU A 26 17.41 -0.19 -16.78
N ILE A 27 17.50 -0.02 -18.09
CA ILE A 27 18.20 -0.95 -19.00
C ILE A 27 19.58 -0.38 -19.28
N GLY A 28 20.62 -1.08 -18.83
CA GLY A 28 22.03 -0.71 -19.02
C GLY A 28 22.57 -1.04 -20.41
N ALA A 29 23.90 -1.04 -20.54
CA ALA A 29 24.60 -1.28 -21.80
C ALA A 29 24.48 -2.74 -22.31
N GLU A 30 24.21 -3.71 -21.44
CA GLU A 30 23.95 -5.11 -21.84
C GLU A 30 22.59 -5.30 -22.53
N GLY A 31 21.76 -4.26 -22.61
CA GLY A 31 20.47 -4.32 -23.29
C GLY A 31 19.43 -5.17 -22.55
N LEU A 32 18.55 -5.82 -23.32
CA LEU A 32 17.42 -6.57 -22.79
C LEU A 32 17.83 -7.98 -22.37
N THR A 33 18.15 -8.17 -21.09
CA THR A 33 18.44 -9.48 -20.50
C THR A 33 17.17 -10.15 -19.93
N ASP A 34 17.22 -11.46 -19.71
CA ASP A 34 16.10 -12.20 -19.11
C ASP A 34 15.78 -11.74 -17.68
N ALA A 35 16.80 -11.29 -16.93
CA ALA A 35 16.63 -10.71 -15.59
C ALA A 35 15.81 -9.41 -15.66
N VAL A 36 16.16 -8.52 -16.59
CA VAL A 36 15.41 -7.27 -16.83
C VAL A 36 13.97 -7.57 -17.24
N LEU A 37 13.74 -8.57 -18.10
CA LEU A 37 12.40 -8.99 -18.48
C LEU A 37 11.58 -9.52 -17.29
N ALA A 38 12.21 -10.25 -16.37
CA ALA A 38 11.55 -10.71 -15.15
C ALA A 38 11.17 -9.54 -14.24
N GLU A 39 12.03 -8.55 -14.07
CA GLU A 39 11.73 -7.33 -13.30
C GLU A 39 10.59 -6.52 -13.93
N ILE A 40 10.62 -6.33 -15.25
CA ILE A 40 9.55 -5.65 -15.98
C ILE A 40 8.21 -6.36 -15.76
N LYS A 41 8.17 -7.70 -15.76
CA LYS A 41 6.95 -8.47 -15.45
C LYS A 41 6.41 -8.16 -14.05
N VAL A 42 7.28 -8.15 -13.04
CA VAL A 42 6.90 -7.88 -11.65
C VAL A 42 6.33 -6.47 -11.51
N HIS A 43 7.00 -5.47 -12.10
CA HIS A 43 6.55 -4.08 -12.03
C HIS A 43 5.28 -3.82 -12.85
N LEU A 44 5.12 -4.47 -14.01
CA LEU A 44 3.87 -4.41 -14.78
C LEU A 44 2.70 -4.99 -13.98
N ALA A 45 2.90 -6.08 -13.24
CA ALA A 45 1.86 -6.67 -12.40
C ALA A 45 1.44 -5.73 -11.24
N ALA A 46 2.38 -4.99 -10.65
CA ALA A 46 2.11 -4.11 -9.52
C ALA A 46 1.56 -2.72 -9.92
N HIS A 47 2.06 -2.14 -11.01
CA HIS A 47 1.80 -0.75 -11.37
C HIS A 47 0.94 -0.59 -12.63
N GLN A 48 0.82 -1.63 -13.46
CA GLN A 48 0.08 -1.66 -14.74
C GLN A 48 0.62 -0.72 -15.83
N LEU A 49 1.00 0.51 -15.48
CA LEU A 49 1.66 1.51 -16.31
C LEU A 49 3.06 1.77 -15.77
N ILE A 50 4.09 1.52 -16.57
CA ILE A 50 5.47 1.76 -16.16
C ILE A 50 6.25 2.56 -17.19
N LYS A 51 7.24 3.29 -16.69
CA LYS A 51 8.25 4.00 -17.48
C LYS A 51 9.58 3.27 -17.31
N ILE A 52 10.19 2.91 -18.43
CA ILE A 52 11.48 2.24 -18.51
C ILE A 52 12.48 3.22 -19.11
N ARG A 53 13.69 3.29 -18.58
CA ARG A 53 14.77 4.11 -19.15
C ARG A 53 15.83 3.20 -19.76
N VAL A 54 16.14 3.42 -21.03
CA VAL A 54 17.17 2.67 -21.76
C VAL A 54 18.41 3.54 -21.95
N PHE A 55 19.54 3.05 -21.45
CA PHE A 55 20.85 3.67 -21.63
C PHE A 55 21.52 3.14 -22.90
N GLY A 56 20.93 3.46 -24.04
CA GLY A 56 21.49 3.21 -25.37
C GLY A 56 21.39 4.47 -26.23
N ASP A 57 22.37 4.70 -27.10
CA ASP A 57 22.44 5.89 -27.93
C ASP A 57 21.76 5.68 -29.30
N GLU A 58 21.83 4.46 -29.84
CA GLU A 58 21.16 4.06 -31.09
C GLU A 58 19.63 4.13 -30.95
N ARG A 59 18.94 4.78 -31.90
CA ARG A 59 17.46 4.88 -31.87
C ARG A 59 16.80 3.57 -32.28
N GLU A 60 17.38 2.87 -33.24
CA GLU A 60 16.83 1.65 -33.82
C GLU A 60 16.81 0.52 -32.79
N GLU A 61 17.90 0.36 -32.03
CA GLU A 61 17.99 -0.62 -30.95
C GLU A 61 16.94 -0.40 -29.86
N ARG A 62 16.66 0.86 -29.50
CA ARG A 62 15.59 1.17 -28.51
C ARG A 62 14.20 0.80 -29.01
N VAL A 63 13.95 0.94 -30.31
CA VAL A 63 12.67 0.53 -30.91
C VAL A 63 12.58 -0.99 -30.94
N ALA A 64 13.65 -1.69 -31.30
CA ALA A 64 13.70 -3.16 -31.27
C ALA A 64 13.45 -3.71 -29.85
N ILE A 65 14.11 -3.15 -28.83
CA ILE A 65 13.89 -3.52 -27.42
C ILE A 65 12.44 -3.27 -27.00
N TYR A 66 11.87 -2.15 -27.44
CA TYR A 66 10.49 -1.79 -27.10
C TYR A 66 9.48 -2.78 -27.69
N ASP A 67 9.63 -3.12 -28.96
CA ASP A 67 8.78 -4.08 -29.64
C ASP A 67 8.94 -5.48 -29.03
N GLU A 68 10.17 -5.89 -28.73
CA GLU A 68 10.46 -7.17 -28.09
C GLU A 68 9.82 -7.30 -26.69
N ILE A 69 9.88 -6.25 -25.87
CA ILE A 69 9.20 -6.22 -24.56
C ILE A 69 7.68 -6.36 -24.76
N CYS A 70 7.11 -5.64 -25.72
CA CYS A 70 5.69 -5.71 -26.02
C CYS A 70 5.25 -7.11 -26.46
N ASP A 71 6.04 -7.79 -27.29
CA ASP A 71 5.75 -9.14 -27.80
C ASP A 71 5.92 -10.24 -26.76
N ARG A 72 6.96 -10.14 -25.91
CA ARG A 72 7.23 -11.13 -24.86
C ARG A 72 6.24 -11.01 -23.70
N LEU A 73 5.82 -9.79 -23.36
CA LEU A 73 4.98 -9.53 -22.17
C LEU A 73 3.50 -9.32 -22.51
N SER A 74 3.16 -9.29 -23.81
CA SER A 74 1.83 -8.91 -24.31
C SER A 74 1.39 -7.59 -23.68
N ALA A 75 2.30 -6.62 -23.69
CA ALA A 75 2.06 -5.27 -23.18
C ALA A 75 1.70 -4.35 -24.34
N ALA A 76 0.93 -3.31 -24.04
CA ALA A 76 0.57 -2.27 -24.98
C ALA A 76 1.65 -1.19 -25.08
N PRO A 77 2.09 -0.86 -26.31
CA PRO A 77 2.95 0.28 -26.54
C PRO A 77 2.14 1.58 -26.43
N ILE A 78 2.55 2.48 -25.53
CA ILE A 78 1.91 3.78 -25.33
C ILE A 78 2.72 4.91 -25.98
N GLN A 79 4.00 5.03 -25.61
CA GLN A 79 4.86 6.11 -26.12
C GLN A 79 6.34 5.79 -25.97
N HIS A 80 7.12 6.21 -26.96
CA HIS A 80 8.58 6.24 -26.93
C HIS A 80 9.05 7.71 -26.93
N ILE A 81 9.78 8.12 -25.89
CA ILE A 81 10.29 9.49 -25.71
C ILE A 81 11.79 9.42 -25.49
N GLY A 82 12.58 9.51 -26.56
CA GLY A 82 14.05 9.51 -26.48
C GLY A 82 14.58 8.25 -25.81
N LYS A 83 15.09 8.36 -24.58
CA LYS A 83 15.60 7.24 -23.77
C LYS A 83 14.54 6.59 -22.87
N LEU A 84 13.29 7.06 -22.92
CA LEU A 84 12.19 6.58 -22.08
C LEU A 84 11.16 5.82 -22.91
N LEU A 85 10.79 4.64 -22.41
CA LEU A 85 9.75 3.78 -22.98
C LEU A 85 8.59 3.71 -22.00
N VAL A 86 7.38 3.93 -22.49
CA VAL A 86 6.15 3.82 -21.69
C VAL A 86 5.36 2.64 -22.20
N ILE A 87 5.16 1.66 -21.32
CA ILE A 87 4.39 0.46 -21.60
C ILE A 87 3.28 0.31 -20.58
N TRP A 88 2.17 -0.26 -21.04
CA TRP A 88 1.00 -0.50 -20.22
C TRP A 88 0.50 -1.92 -20.38
N LYS A 89 -0.01 -2.53 -19.32
CA LYS A 89 -0.68 -3.82 -19.38
C LYS A 89 -1.94 -3.76 -18.52
N PRO A 90 -3.13 -4.06 -19.06
CA PRO A 90 -4.33 -4.20 -18.25
C PRO A 90 -4.14 -5.39 -17.30
N GLU A 91 -4.66 -5.28 -16.09
CA GLU A 91 -4.71 -6.40 -15.16
C GLU A 91 -5.44 -7.57 -15.84
N ALA A 92 -4.78 -8.72 -15.94
CA ALA A 92 -5.44 -9.95 -16.33
C ALA A 92 -6.46 -10.24 -15.24
N GLN A 93 -7.71 -9.87 -15.50
CA GLN A 93 -8.82 -10.08 -14.60
C GLN A 93 -8.84 -11.56 -14.21
N GLN A 94 -8.40 -11.87 -12.98
CA GLN A 94 -8.86 -13.08 -12.33
C GLN A 94 -10.41 -13.00 -12.38
N PRO A 95 -11.09 -14.06 -12.85
CA PRO A 95 -12.52 -14.00 -13.07
C PRO A 95 -13.23 -13.61 -11.76
N ALA A 96 -14.22 -12.74 -11.92
CA ALA A 96 -14.99 -12.09 -10.88
C ALA A 96 -15.40 -13.04 -9.74
N ALA A 97 -14.87 -12.80 -8.53
CA ALA A 97 -15.59 -13.10 -7.30
C ALA A 97 -16.46 -11.88 -6.94
N ALA A 98 -17.74 -11.98 -7.31
CA ALA A 98 -18.91 -11.20 -6.88
C ALA A 98 -19.05 -9.73 -7.35
N PRO A 99 -20.23 -9.35 -7.87
CA PRO A 99 -20.53 -7.98 -8.27
C PRO A 99 -20.62 -7.10 -7.01
N ARG A 100 -19.63 -6.23 -6.80
CA ARG A 100 -19.74 -5.16 -5.81
C ARG A 100 -20.71 -4.12 -6.36
N GLY A 101 -21.93 -4.18 -5.82
CA GLY A 101 -23.04 -3.32 -6.16
C GLY A 101 -22.65 -1.84 -6.18
N LYS A 102 -23.21 -1.15 -7.18
CA LYS A 102 -23.54 0.28 -7.22
C LYS A 102 -22.88 1.12 -6.12
N ARG A 103 -21.83 1.86 -6.48
CA ARG A 103 -21.33 3.02 -5.72
C ARG A 103 -22.44 4.07 -5.64
N ALA A 104 -23.33 3.93 -4.66
CA ALA A 104 -24.20 5.00 -4.20
C ALA A 104 -23.39 5.86 -3.22
N ALA A 105 -23.32 7.15 -3.55
CA ALA A 105 -23.23 8.32 -2.68
C ALA A 105 -22.33 8.28 -1.42
N GLY A 106 -21.37 9.21 -1.40
CA GLY A 106 -20.87 9.86 -0.17
C GLY A 106 -19.96 9.01 0.69
N LEU A 107 -18.65 9.22 0.60
CA LEU A 107 -17.78 8.89 1.73
C LEU A 107 -18.16 9.85 2.88
N PRO A 108 -18.67 9.36 4.03
CA PRO A 108 -18.80 10.20 5.20
C PRO A 108 -17.42 10.59 5.70
N SER A 109 -17.35 11.80 6.25
CA SER A 109 -16.11 12.39 6.74
C SER A 109 -15.52 11.52 7.87
N VAL A 110 -14.21 11.58 8.05
CA VAL A 110 -13.45 10.85 9.10
C VAL A 110 -14.01 11.04 10.53
N ARG A 111 -14.90 12.04 10.72
CA ARG A 111 -15.61 12.31 11.97
C ARG A 111 -16.78 11.34 12.22
N GLU A 112 -17.50 10.91 11.19
CA GLU A 112 -18.68 10.03 11.33
C GLU A 112 -18.29 8.56 11.52
N ALA A 113 -17.19 8.12 10.90
CA ALA A 113 -16.65 6.76 11.09
C ALA A 113 -16.13 6.48 12.52
N ALA A 114 -15.97 7.51 13.35
CA ALA A 114 -15.60 7.39 14.76
C ALA A 114 -16.81 7.18 15.69
N GLU A 115 -18.03 7.48 15.23
CA GLU A 115 -19.25 7.44 16.04
C GLU A 115 -19.97 6.07 15.96
N GLU A 116 -19.88 5.36 14.83
CA GLU A 116 -20.73 4.19 14.52
C GLU A 116 -20.16 2.79 14.81
N LYS A 117 -18.96 2.67 15.40
CA LYS A 117 -18.50 1.36 15.91
C LYS A 117 -18.86 1.23 17.39
N PRO A 118 -19.78 0.32 17.80
CA PRO A 118 -19.81 -0.08 19.19
C PRO A 118 -18.43 -0.66 19.49
N ARG A 119 -17.70 0.01 20.39
CA ARG A 119 -16.37 -0.40 20.84
C ARG A 119 -16.54 -1.75 21.53
N ARG A 120 -16.48 -2.86 20.78
CA ARG A 120 -16.22 -4.18 21.35
C ARG A 120 -14.90 -4.04 22.08
N GLY A 121 -15.00 -3.85 23.40
CA GLY A 121 -13.83 -3.72 24.27
C GLY A 121 -12.91 -4.90 24.05
N ALA A 122 -11.60 -4.70 24.26
CA ALA A 122 -10.63 -5.77 24.17
C ALA A 122 -11.10 -7.00 24.97
N ALA A 123 -10.92 -8.21 24.42
CA ALA A 123 -11.29 -9.45 25.09
C ALA A 123 -10.66 -9.51 26.49
N PRO A 124 -11.33 -10.10 27.50
CA PRO A 124 -10.79 -10.19 28.85
C PRO A 124 -9.45 -10.96 28.85
N ARG A 125 -8.45 -10.41 29.53
CA ARG A 125 -7.10 -10.99 29.62
C ARG A 125 -6.78 -11.34 31.06
N VAL A 126 -6.12 -12.47 31.29
CA VAL A 126 -5.65 -12.86 32.63
C VAL A 126 -4.23 -12.33 32.83
N VAL A 127 -4.01 -11.51 33.86
CA VAL A 127 -2.69 -10.93 34.19
C VAL A 127 -2.24 -11.44 35.55
N LYS A 128 -0.96 -11.85 35.65
CA LYS A 128 -0.33 -12.25 36.91
C LYS A 128 0.13 -10.98 37.64
N VAL A 129 -0.53 -10.66 38.75
CA VAL A 129 -0.17 -9.54 39.63
C VAL A 129 0.64 -10.07 40.81
N VAL A 130 1.82 -9.51 41.03
CA VAL A 130 2.66 -9.79 42.19
C VAL A 130 2.68 -8.53 43.05
N LYS A 131 1.93 -8.52 44.16
CA LYS A 131 1.94 -7.40 45.10
C LYS A 131 3.11 -7.59 46.06
N GLN A 132 4.02 -6.63 46.08
CA GLN A 132 5.08 -6.58 47.09
C GLN A 132 4.42 -6.36 48.47
N THR A 133 4.79 -7.19 49.45
CA THR A 133 4.30 -7.10 50.82
C THR A 133 5.23 -6.21 51.63
N ASP A 134 4.68 -5.36 52.51
CA ASP A 134 5.47 -4.46 53.35
C ASP A 134 6.31 -5.19 54.42
N ASN A 135 6.03 -6.48 54.66
CA ASN A 135 6.82 -7.31 55.56
C ASN A 135 8.00 -7.97 54.80
N PRO A 136 9.27 -7.63 55.14
CA PRO A 136 10.46 -8.12 54.44
C PRO A 136 10.71 -9.63 54.61
N MET A 137 10.05 -10.28 55.57
CA MET A 137 10.23 -11.70 55.86
C MET A 137 9.25 -12.61 55.08
N ARG A 138 8.25 -12.04 54.41
CA ARG A 138 7.29 -12.80 53.59
C ARG A 138 7.55 -12.60 52.11
N LYS A 139 7.67 -13.71 51.37
CA LYS A 139 7.77 -13.68 49.90
C LYS A 139 6.45 -13.20 49.28
N PRO A 140 6.48 -12.30 48.28
CA PRO A 140 5.27 -11.82 47.63
C PRO A 140 4.58 -12.95 46.86
N LYS A 141 3.27 -13.10 47.06
CA LYS A 141 2.45 -14.12 46.37
C LYS A 141 1.95 -13.57 45.03
N ALA A 142 2.04 -14.41 43.99
CA ALA A 142 1.49 -14.07 42.68
C ALA A 142 0.02 -14.47 42.57
N GLN A 143 -0.85 -13.52 42.25
CA GLN A 143 -2.28 -13.74 42.05
C GLN A 143 -2.64 -13.53 40.57
N LYS A 144 -3.41 -14.45 39.99
CA LYS A 144 -3.96 -14.29 38.63
C LYS A 144 -5.25 -13.48 38.72
N VAL A 145 -5.31 -12.34 38.04
CA VAL A 145 -6.47 -11.45 38.03
C VAL A 145 -6.97 -11.28 36.60
N VAL A 146 -8.28 -11.38 36.40
CA VAL A 146 -8.92 -11.16 35.10
C VAL A 146 -9.12 -9.65 34.91
N VAL A 147 -8.63 -9.13 33.78
CA VAL A 147 -8.74 -7.72 33.38
C VAL A 147 -9.70 -7.65 32.20
N ARG A 148 -10.83 -6.97 32.37
CA ARG A 148 -11.84 -6.80 31.32
C ARG A 148 -11.45 -5.66 30.37
N GLY A 149 -12.07 -5.61 29.18
CA GLY A 149 -11.71 -4.64 28.12
C GLY A 149 -11.82 -3.15 28.48
N ASN A 150 -12.50 -2.82 29.57
CA ASN A 150 -12.65 -1.47 30.12
C ASN A 150 -11.82 -1.23 31.40
N GLU A 151 -10.97 -2.17 31.79
CA GLU A 151 -10.15 -2.15 33.00
C GLU A 151 -8.65 -2.07 32.67
N ARG A 152 -7.85 -1.61 33.63
CA ARG A 152 -6.39 -1.62 33.60
C ARG A 152 -5.82 -2.09 34.94
N VAL A 153 -4.66 -2.72 34.91
CA VAL A 153 -3.86 -2.99 36.12
C VAL A 153 -3.00 -1.75 36.43
N THR A 154 -2.99 -1.33 37.68
CA THR A 154 -2.12 -0.23 38.17
C THR A 154 -0.78 -0.76 38.68
N ALA A 155 0.22 0.12 38.86
CA ALA A 155 1.54 -0.26 39.38
C ALA A 155 1.47 -0.99 40.74
N GLY A 156 0.50 -0.64 41.60
CA GLY A 156 0.26 -1.32 42.89
C GLY A 156 -0.54 -2.63 42.79
N GLY A 157 -0.76 -3.15 41.58
CA GLY A 157 -1.45 -4.42 41.35
C GLY A 157 -2.98 -4.37 41.44
N THR A 158 -3.59 -3.20 41.63
CA THR A 158 -5.06 -3.07 41.67
C THR A 158 -5.64 -2.88 40.27
N VAL A 159 -6.77 -3.54 39.98
CA VAL A 159 -7.53 -3.37 38.74
C VAL A 159 -8.47 -2.17 38.87
N LYS A 160 -8.38 -1.21 37.94
CA LYS A 160 -9.22 0.01 37.92
C LYS A 160 -9.80 0.24 36.53
N ARG A 161 -10.95 0.90 36.43
CA ARG A 161 -11.54 1.31 35.13
C ARG A 161 -10.58 2.21 34.35
N ALA A 162 -10.46 1.99 33.05
CA ALA A 162 -9.64 2.79 32.14
C ALA A 162 -10.07 4.27 32.17
N LYS A 163 -9.14 5.18 32.48
CA LYS A 163 -9.39 6.63 32.44
C LYS A 163 -9.31 7.09 30.98
N LYS A 164 -10.32 7.82 30.49
CA LYS A 164 -10.28 8.43 29.16
C LYS A 164 -9.09 9.39 29.11
N ARG A 165 -8.15 9.18 28.19
CA ARG A 165 -7.05 10.14 27.96
C ARG A 165 -7.68 11.46 27.50
N GLN A 166 -7.36 12.55 28.20
CA GLN A 166 -7.70 13.89 27.76
C GLN A 166 -6.83 14.18 26.53
N THR A 167 -7.45 14.29 25.35
CA THR A 167 -6.75 14.71 24.14
C THR A 167 -6.41 16.18 24.27
N SER A 168 -5.13 16.53 24.15
CA SER A 168 -4.69 17.91 24.12
C SER A 168 -5.26 18.58 22.87
N ALA A 169 -5.99 19.69 23.04
CA ALA A 169 -6.45 20.52 21.94
C ALA A 169 -5.25 21.29 21.37
N LYS A 170 -4.41 20.63 20.57
CA LYS A 170 -3.30 21.30 19.88
C LYS A 170 -3.84 21.98 18.61
N ARG A 171 -3.61 23.30 18.56
CA ARG A 171 -4.10 24.31 17.61
C ARG A 171 -3.91 23.93 16.13
N PRO A 172 -4.91 24.12 15.25
CA PRO A 172 -4.70 24.15 13.81
C PRO A 172 -4.28 25.58 13.42
N HIS A 173 -2.98 25.84 13.35
CA HIS A 173 -2.46 27.04 12.69
C HIS A 173 -1.31 26.62 11.79
N GLN A 174 -1.26 27.22 10.61
CA GLN A 174 -0.38 26.99 9.45
C GLN A 174 -0.89 26.00 8.40
N SER A 175 -1.75 26.52 7.54
CA SER A 175 -1.61 26.33 6.09
C SER A 175 -2.39 27.41 5.35
N VAL A 176 -1.89 28.66 5.38
CA VAL A 176 -2.16 29.70 4.36
C VAL A 176 -0.92 30.60 4.27
N LYS A 177 -0.06 30.35 3.29
CA LYS A 177 0.48 31.36 2.38
C LYS A 177 1.19 30.66 1.22
#